data_AF-A0A5E4R473-F1
#
_entry.id   AF-A0A5E4R473-F1
#
_cell.length_a   1.000
_cell.length_b   1.000
_cell.length_c   1.000
_cell.angle_alpha   90.00
_cell.angle_beta   90.00
_cell.angle_gamma   90.00
#
_symmetry.space_group_name_H-M   'P 1'
#
loop_
_entity.id
_entity.type
_entity.pdbx_description
1 polymer ?
#
loop_
_entity_poly.entity_id
_entity_poly.type
_entity_poly.pdbx_seq_one_letter_code
_entity_poly.pdbx_strand_id
1 'polypeptide(L)'
;MDIISMLDNLSIDFDSDEQRQEMKKYYKWLHKHEEKSAVELAKKNQVEYFKNILDFVKKQGVTLKLSIFLLCMLSVDVKSENVNPKTAWWQTGVFYQVYVRIFTKLNYLKDLGVDALILSPIYKSPMHDFGFDVSDFYSIQSEYGSMEDFEILVKKAEELDIKVILDFVPNHTSNESEWFIKSMHQDEYFKNWYIWENGHLDASGQRRPPNNWISPFRKSAWSYAPSRDQFYLHQFEHNQILVGKRCSWDEDQFSKLSI
;
A
#
# COMPACT_ATOMS: atom_id res chain seq x y z
N MET A 1 -11.29 18.30 12.73
CA MET A 1 -10.75 17.75 13.99
C MET A 1 -9.31 17.41 13.65
N ASP A 2 -8.35 18.26 14.01
CA ASP A 2 -6.95 18.23 13.49
C ASP A 2 -6.17 17.00 13.96
N ILE A 3 -5.24 16.47 13.15
CA ILE A 3 -4.36 15.35 13.56
C ILE A 3 -3.51 15.70 14.80
N ILE A 4 -3.27 16.99 15.07
CA ILE A 4 -2.63 17.42 16.33
C ILE A 4 -3.48 17.02 17.55
N SER A 5 -4.82 17.14 17.47
CA SER A 5 -5.72 16.64 18.52
C SER A 5 -5.83 15.11 18.53
N MET A 6 -5.52 14.46 17.40
CA MET A 6 -5.53 13.00 17.25
C MET A 6 -4.29 12.32 17.88
N LEU A 7 -3.18 13.06 17.97
CA LEU A 7 -1.90 12.59 18.51
C LEU A 7 -1.80 12.70 20.04
N ASP A 8 -2.44 13.70 20.65
CA ASP A 8 -2.32 13.97 22.09
C ASP A 8 -3.55 13.57 22.93
N ASN A 9 -4.76 13.44 22.35
CA ASN A 9 -6.00 13.23 23.11
C ASN A 9 -6.79 11.94 22.82
N LEU A 10 -6.29 11.03 21.97
CA LEU A 10 -6.92 9.71 21.82
C LEU A 10 -6.27 8.66 22.73
N SER A 11 -6.58 8.76 24.03
CA SER A 11 -6.95 7.56 24.78
C SER A 11 -8.36 7.12 24.36
N ILE A 12 -8.54 6.76 23.08
CA ILE A 12 -9.74 6.02 22.66
C ILE A 12 -9.42 4.55 22.85
N ASP A 13 -10.12 3.97 23.82
CA ASP A 13 -10.18 2.55 24.05
C ASP A 13 -10.86 1.88 22.85
N PHE A 14 -10.16 0.95 22.19
CA PHE A 14 -10.62 0.25 20.99
C PHE A 14 -11.62 -0.88 21.34
N ASP A 15 -12.77 -0.53 21.93
CA ASP A 15 -13.78 -1.48 22.41
C ASP A 15 -15.17 -1.30 21.81
N SER A 16 -15.31 -0.76 20.60
CA SER A 16 -16.61 -0.85 19.91
C SER A 16 -16.75 -2.22 19.21
N ASP A 17 -17.76 -2.98 19.62
CA ASP A 17 -18.09 -4.31 19.11
C ASP A 17 -18.30 -4.35 17.59
N GLU A 18 -18.71 -3.23 17.00
CA GLU A 18 -18.99 -3.08 15.57
C GLU A 18 -17.71 -3.17 14.73
N GLN A 19 -16.63 -2.50 15.14
CA GLN A 19 -15.34 -2.58 14.44
C GLN A 19 -14.69 -3.96 14.61
N ARG A 20 -14.87 -4.62 15.76
CA ARG A 20 -14.44 -6.02 15.95
C ARG A 20 -15.22 -6.98 15.04
N GLN A 21 -16.49 -6.71 14.79
CA GLN A 21 -17.31 -7.53 13.90
C GLN A 21 -16.89 -7.36 12.44
N GLU A 22 -16.62 -6.13 11.99
CA GLU A 22 -16.12 -5.87 10.62
C GLU A 22 -14.74 -6.47 10.40
N MET A 23 -13.83 -6.33 11.37
CA MET A 23 -12.51 -6.98 11.29
C MET A 23 -12.62 -8.51 11.30
N LYS A 24 -13.54 -9.10 12.08
CA LYS A 24 -13.79 -10.55 12.04
C LYS A 24 -14.36 -11.01 10.69
N LYS A 25 -15.15 -10.18 10.00
CA LYS A 25 -15.66 -10.47 8.64
C LYS A 25 -14.51 -10.45 7.63
N TYR A 26 -13.66 -9.42 7.68
CA TYR A 26 -12.48 -9.28 6.81
C TYR A 26 -11.47 -10.41 7.04
N TYR A 27 -11.14 -10.73 8.31
CA TYR A 27 -10.26 -11.86 8.64
C TYR A 27 -10.83 -13.21 8.19
N LYS A 28 -12.15 -13.43 8.32
CA LYS A 28 -12.80 -14.64 7.80
C LYS A 28 -12.77 -14.71 6.27
N TRP A 29 -12.87 -13.56 5.61
CA TRP A 29 -12.80 -13.46 4.15
C TRP A 29 -11.40 -13.77 3.63
N LEU A 30 -10.36 -13.19 4.24
CA LEU A 30 -8.95 -13.47 3.96
C LEU A 30 -8.60 -14.95 4.19
N HIS A 31 -9.04 -15.53 5.32
CA HIS A 31 -8.80 -16.95 5.60
C HIS A 31 -9.48 -17.91 4.60
N LYS A 32 -10.49 -17.44 3.88
CA LYS A 32 -11.31 -18.24 2.95
C LYS A 32 -10.78 -18.20 1.50
N HIS A 33 -9.94 -17.22 1.11
CA HIS A 33 -9.61 -16.95 -0.31
C HIS A 33 -8.10 -16.83 -0.62
N GLU A 34 -7.26 -17.74 -0.10
CA GLU A 34 -5.79 -17.86 -0.31
C GLU A 34 -4.97 -16.80 0.47
N GLU A 35 -3.83 -17.07 1.11
CA GLU A 35 -2.78 -18.05 0.89
C GLU A 35 -2.16 -18.41 2.27
N LYS A 36 -2.37 -19.64 2.75
CA LYS A 36 -1.83 -20.08 4.07
C LYS A 36 -0.29 -20.15 4.11
N SER A 37 0.36 -20.07 2.94
CA SER A 37 1.79 -20.37 2.77
C SER A 37 2.68 -19.36 3.47
N ALA A 38 2.48 -18.06 3.33
CA ALA A 38 3.42 -17.05 3.82
C ALA A 38 3.50 -17.00 5.37
N VAL A 39 2.34 -17.07 6.04
CA VAL A 39 2.27 -17.07 7.51
C VAL A 39 2.74 -18.40 8.10
N GLU A 40 2.43 -19.53 7.47
CA GLU A 40 2.95 -20.84 7.91
C GLU A 40 4.46 -20.97 7.67
N LEU A 41 4.98 -20.43 6.56
CA LEU A 41 6.41 -20.42 6.24
C LEU A 41 7.19 -19.52 7.21
N ALA A 42 6.64 -18.35 7.57
CA ALA A 42 7.22 -17.46 8.57
C ALA A 42 7.28 -18.13 9.96
N LYS A 43 6.19 -18.78 10.38
CA LYS A 43 6.14 -19.56 11.63
C LYS A 43 7.13 -20.72 11.63
N LYS A 44 7.21 -21.45 10.51
CA LYS A 44 8.13 -22.60 10.38
C LYS A 44 9.59 -22.16 10.45
N ASN A 45 9.95 -21.09 9.75
CA ASN A 45 11.32 -20.55 9.76
C ASN A 45 11.72 -20.02 11.15
N GLN A 46 10.78 -19.38 11.87
CA GLN A 46 11.04 -18.90 13.23
C GLN A 46 11.26 -20.07 14.21
N VAL A 47 10.45 -21.12 14.14
CA VAL A 47 10.62 -22.33 14.97
C VAL A 47 11.92 -23.07 14.66
N GLU A 48 12.30 -23.14 13.38
CA GLU A 48 13.54 -23.80 12.94
C GLU A 48 14.78 -23.02 13.39
N TYR A 49 14.73 -21.68 13.35
CA TYR A 49 15.76 -20.81 13.92
C TYR A 49 15.95 -21.05 15.43
N PHE A 50 14.87 -21.09 16.21
CA PHE A 50 14.95 -21.36 17.65
C PHE A 50 15.47 -22.76 17.98
N LYS A 51 15.12 -23.78 17.18
CA LYS A 51 15.66 -25.13 17.34
C LYS A 51 17.16 -25.19 17.09
N ASN A 52 17.65 -24.51 16.07
CA ASN A 52 19.08 -24.45 15.76
C ASN A 52 19.89 -23.76 16.86
N ILE A 53 19.34 -22.71 17.49
CA ILE A 53 19.95 -22.06 18.65
C ILE A 53 19.97 -23.02 19.85
N LEU A 54 18.87 -23.71 20.14
CA LEU A 54 18.79 -24.64 21.26
C LEU A 54 19.73 -25.84 21.10
N ASP A 55 19.87 -26.37 19.88
CA ASP A 55 20.79 -27.47 19.60
C ASP A 55 22.26 -27.03 19.63
N PHE A 56 22.55 -25.80 19.20
CA PHE A 56 23.86 -25.18 19.38
C PHE A 56 24.21 -25.03 20.86
N VAL A 57 23.28 -24.53 21.68
CA VAL A 57 23.46 -24.38 23.13
C VAL A 57 23.64 -25.74 23.82
N LYS A 58 22.90 -26.77 23.41
CA LYS A 58 23.05 -28.14 23.94
C LYS A 58 24.39 -28.78 23.55
N LYS A 59 24.88 -28.55 22.33
CA LYS A 59 26.16 -29.10 21.85
C LYS A 59 27.38 -28.54 22.57
N GLN A 60 27.30 -27.31 23.10
CA GLN A 60 28.44 -26.64 23.71
C GLN A 60 28.66 -27.00 25.20
N GLY A 61 27.82 -27.85 25.81
CA GLY A 61 28.12 -28.47 27.11
C GLY A 61 28.40 -27.49 28.27
N VAL A 62 27.85 -26.28 28.24
CA VAL A 62 28.14 -25.25 29.25
C VAL A 62 27.14 -25.32 30.40
N THR A 63 27.64 -25.61 31.61
CA THR A 63 26.87 -25.60 32.86
C THR A 63 26.23 -24.22 33.10
N LEU A 64 24.90 -24.19 32.98
CA LEU A 64 23.98 -23.14 33.38
C LEU A 64 24.27 -22.66 34.81
N LYS A 65 24.99 -21.53 34.99
CA LYS A 65 24.79 -20.60 36.13
C LYS A 65 25.64 -19.34 36.08
N LEU A 66 26.70 -19.26 35.28
CA LEU A 66 27.43 -17.98 35.04
C LEU A 66 27.06 -17.29 33.72
N SER A 67 26.46 -18.01 32.76
CA SER A 67 26.20 -17.49 31.41
C SER A 67 25.05 -16.49 31.34
N ILE A 68 24.05 -16.60 32.23
CA ILE A 68 22.88 -15.70 32.24
C ILE A 68 23.27 -14.29 32.71
N PHE A 69 24.23 -14.18 33.63
CA PHE A 69 24.70 -12.89 34.13
C PHE A 69 25.58 -12.15 33.11
N LEU A 70 26.36 -12.89 32.30
CA LEU A 70 27.12 -12.30 31.19
C LEU A 70 26.23 -11.97 29.98
N LEU A 71 25.19 -12.77 29.71
CA LEU A 71 24.21 -12.47 28.64
C LEU A 71 23.42 -11.18 28.92
N CYS A 72 23.06 -10.92 30.19
CA CYS A 72 22.37 -9.68 30.58
C CYS A 72 23.28 -8.44 30.59
N MET A 73 24.61 -8.61 30.61
CA MET A 73 25.58 -7.51 30.43
C MET A 73 26.04 -7.35 28.97
N LEU A 74 25.77 -8.35 28.12
CA LEU A 74 26.00 -8.31 26.67
C LEU A 74 24.75 -7.93 25.87
N SER A 75 23.64 -7.55 26.52
CA SER A 75 22.66 -6.64 25.92
C SER A 75 23.19 -5.20 25.84
N VAL A 76 24.49 -5.05 25.56
CA VAL A 76 24.99 -3.94 24.75
C VAL A 76 24.34 -4.14 23.39
N ASP A 77 23.68 -3.11 22.89
CA ASP A 77 23.05 -3.02 21.58
C ASP A 77 23.78 -3.86 20.53
N VAL A 78 23.35 -5.11 20.32
CA VAL A 78 23.57 -5.77 19.05
C VAL A 78 22.53 -5.18 18.10
N LYS A 79 22.68 -3.89 17.79
CA LYS A 79 22.40 -3.46 16.43
C LYS A 79 23.31 -4.33 15.58
N SER A 80 22.72 -5.14 14.71
CA SER A 80 23.52 -5.93 13.80
C SER A 80 24.35 -4.96 12.95
N GLU A 81 25.62 -4.75 13.33
CA GLU A 81 26.63 -4.15 12.46
C GLU A 81 27.00 -5.17 11.38
N ASN A 82 26.02 -5.57 10.57
CA ASN A 82 26.24 -6.11 9.22
C ASN A 82 25.96 -5.02 8.18
N VAL A 83 26.00 -3.74 8.57
CA VAL A 83 25.91 -2.63 7.63
C VAL A 83 27.32 -2.35 7.13
N ASN A 84 27.64 -2.91 5.97
CA ASN A 84 28.75 -2.39 5.17
C ASN A 84 28.48 -0.89 4.96
N PRO A 85 29.36 0.05 5.36
CA PRO A 85 29.10 1.50 5.28
C PRO A 85 28.89 2.04 3.85
N LYS A 86 28.97 1.17 2.83
CA LYS A 86 28.61 1.45 1.43
C LYS A 86 27.18 1.05 1.04
N THR A 87 26.42 0.37 1.89
CA THR A 87 25.06 -0.07 1.55
C THR A 87 24.04 1.03 1.85
N ALA A 88 23.16 1.31 0.89
CA ALA A 88 22.06 2.25 1.08
C ALA A 88 21.10 1.75 2.16
N TRP A 89 20.42 2.68 2.85
CA TRP A 89 19.53 2.36 3.98
C TRP A 89 18.50 1.27 3.64
N TRP A 90 17.91 1.33 2.45
CA TRP A 90 16.86 0.40 2.01
C TRP A 90 17.36 -1.04 1.78
N GLN A 91 18.67 -1.25 1.69
CA GLN A 91 19.25 -2.59 1.49
C GLN A 91 19.30 -3.41 2.78
N THR A 92 19.24 -2.74 3.93
CA THR A 92 19.35 -3.37 5.25
C THR A 92 18.21 -3.02 6.19
N GLY A 93 17.40 -2.01 5.84
CA GLY A 93 16.31 -1.54 6.67
C GLY A 93 15.17 -2.55 6.82
N VAL A 94 14.53 -2.53 7.99
CA VAL A 94 13.29 -3.25 8.27
C VAL A 94 12.10 -2.39 7.86
N PHE A 95 11.32 -2.90 6.91
CA PHE A 95 10.13 -2.24 6.39
C PHE A 95 8.89 -2.76 7.09
N TYR A 96 7.98 -1.85 7.42
CA TYR A 96 6.68 -2.18 7.97
C TYR A 96 5.58 -1.56 7.10
N GLN A 97 4.74 -2.40 6.49
CA GLN A 97 3.64 -1.94 5.65
C GLN A 97 2.37 -1.77 6.48
N VAL A 98 1.75 -0.60 6.37
CA VAL A 98 0.51 -0.25 7.06
C VAL A 98 -0.58 0.02 6.05
N TYR A 99 -1.69 -0.66 6.26
CA TYR A 99 -2.95 -0.31 5.62
C TYR A 99 -3.58 0.83 6.43
N VAL A 100 -3.60 2.05 5.87
CA VAL A 100 -3.75 3.34 6.61
C VAL A 100 -5.03 3.41 7.46
N ARG A 101 -6.08 2.67 7.09
CA ARG A 101 -7.29 2.50 7.91
C ARG A 101 -7.02 1.93 9.31
N ILE A 102 -5.88 1.27 9.50
CA ILE A 102 -5.43 0.65 10.73
C ILE A 102 -4.25 1.47 11.25
N PHE A 103 -4.52 2.40 12.16
CA PHE A 103 -3.52 3.32 12.71
C PHE A 103 -2.41 2.59 13.47
N THR A 104 -1.16 3.06 13.31
CA THR A 104 0.01 2.58 14.07
C THR A 104 0.74 3.74 14.73
N LYS A 105 1.12 3.58 16.01
CA LYS A 105 1.92 4.58 16.75
C LYS A 105 3.38 4.52 16.27
N LEU A 106 3.92 5.62 15.72
CA LEU A 106 5.31 5.66 15.23
C LEU A 106 6.36 5.29 16.30
N ASN A 107 6.16 5.71 17.55
CA ASN A 107 7.05 5.32 18.66
C ASN A 107 7.10 3.80 18.85
N TYR A 108 5.97 3.11 18.70
CA TYR A 108 5.93 1.65 18.78
C TYR A 108 6.69 1.00 17.62
N LEU A 109 6.58 1.56 16.40
CA LEU A 109 7.36 1.09 15.26
C LEU A 109 8.86 1.29 15.48
N LYS A 110 9.25 2.41 16.11
CA LYS A 110 10.65 2.64 16.47
C LYS A 110 11.15 1.63 17.50
N ASP A 111 10.38 1.37 18.54
CA ASP A 111 10.71 0.37 19.56
C ASP A 111 10.83 -1.05 18.98
N LEU A 112 10.04 -1.34 17.93
CA LEU A 112 10.12 -2.60 17.18
C LEU A 112 11.36 -2.71 16.28
N GLY A 113 12.10 -1.61 16.07
CA GLY A 113 13.27 -1.54 15.19
C GLY A 113 12.92 -1.37 13.71
N VAL A 114 11.79 -0.74 13.40
CA VAL A 114 11.41 -0.41 12.02
C VAL A 114 12.21 0.80 11.52
N ASP A 115 12.77 0.68 10.32
CA ASP A 115 13.52 1.75 9.64
C ASP A 115 12.68 2.48 8.60
N ALA A 116 11.66 1.82 8.05
CA ALA A 116 10.76 2.42 7.07
C ALA A 116 9.30 1.97 7.20
N LEU A 117 8.41 2.93 7.09
CA LEU A 117 6.96 2.76 7.04
C LEU A 117 6.49 2.86 5.58
N ILE A 118 5.86 1.80 5.08
CA ILE A 118 5.18 1.80 3.78
C ILE A 118 3.68 2.03 4.02
N LEU A 119 3.14 3.13 3.51
CA LEU A 119 1.72 3.43 3.58
C LEU A 119 1.04 2.91 2.31
N SER A 120 -0.05 2.14 2.48
CA SER A 120 -1.02 1.90 1.39
C SER A 120 -1.51 3.24 0.81
N PRO A 121 -2.13 3.27 -0.39
CA PRO A 121 -2.55 4.52 -1.02
C PRO A 121 -3.34 5.44 -0.07
N ILE A 122 -2.82 6.66 0.12
CA ILE A 122 -3.43 7.72 0.94
C ILE A 122 -4.15 8.78 0.12
N TYR A 123 -4.05 8.69 -1.20
CA TYR A 123 -4.58 9.65 -2.15
C TYR A 123 -6.10 9.60 -2.18
N LYS A 124 -6.70 10.71 -2.64
CA LYS A 124 -8.14 10.80 -2.81
C LYS A 124 -8.64 9.72 -3.77
N SER A 125 -9.67 9.01 -3.34
CA SER A 125 -10.23 7.85 -4.02
C SER A 125 -11.72 7.70 -3.71
N PRO A 126 -12.54 7.20 -4.65
CA PRO A 126 -13.91 6.75 -4.36
C PRO A 126 -13.98 5.50 -3.48
N MET A 127 -12.83 4.89 -3.18
CA MET A 127 -12.67 3.74 -2.29
C MET A 127 -13.32 2.44 -2.79
N HIS A 128 -13.50 2.30 -4.11
CA HIS A 128 -14.03 1.05 -4.68
C HIS A 128 -13.02 -0.10 -4.63
N ASP A 129 -11.74 0.23 -4.72
CA ASP A 129 -10.62 -0.69 -4.52
C ASP A 129 -9.72 -0.16 -3.40
N PHE A 130 -10.33 0.25 -2.28
CA PHE A 130 -9.61 0.44 -1.02
C PHE A 130 -8.47 1.49 -1.07
N GLY A 131 -8.56 2.44 -2.01
CA GLY A 131 -7.57 3.51 -2.23
C GLY A 131 -6.74 3.34 -3.52
N PHE A 132 -6.78 2.18 -4.15
CA PHE A 132 -6.03 1.92 -5.41
C PHE A 132 -6.71 2.54 -6.64
N ASP A 133 -8.02 2.83 -6.58
CA ASP A 133 -8.74 3.64 -7.56
C ASP A 133 -8.57 5.14 -7.27
N VAL A 134 -7.37 5.68 -7.53
CA VAL A 134 -7.03 7.08 -7.24
C VAL A 134 -7.73 8.06 -8.19
N SER A 135 -8.50 9.01 -7.65
CA SER A 135 -9.15 10.08 -8.42
C SER A 135 -8.34 11.36 -8.45
N ASP A 136 -7.55 11.63 -7.41
CA ASP A 136 -6.65 12.79 -7.34
C ASP A 136 -5.38 12.44 -6.53
N PHE A 137 -4.23 12.47 -7.21
CA PHE A 137 -2.92 12.16 -6.64
C PHE A 137 -2.35 13.28 -5.75
N TYR A 138 -2.94 14.47 -5.76
CA TYR A 138 -2.44 15.64 -5.01
C TYR A 138 -3.15 15.88 -3.69
N SER A 139 -4.24 15.17 -3.45
CA SER A 139 -5.06 15.32 -2.25
C SER A 139 -5.01 14.06 -1.40
N ILE A 140 -5.01 14.23 -0.08
CA ILE A 140 -5.20 13.13 0.86
C ILE A 140 -6.67 12.75 0.91
N GLN A 141 -6.95 11.44 1.01
CA GLN A 141 -8.30 10.95 1.23
C GLN A 141 -8.85 11.50 2.55
N SER A 142 -10.02 12.11 2.49
CA SER A 142 -10.58 12.85 3.63
C SER A 142 -10.78 12.01 4.90
N GLU A 143 -10.97 10.69 4.78
CA GLU A 143 -11.08 9.81 5.95
C GLU A 143 -9.73 9.55 6.65
N TYR A 144 -8.62 9.90 6.01
CA TYR A 144 -7.26 9.73 6.54
C TYR A 144 -6.67 11.03 7.11
N GLY A 145 -7.21 12.19 6.73
CA GLY A 145 -6.79 13.51 7.20
C GLY A 145 -6.64 14.53 6.08
N SER A 146 -6.00 15.65 6.39
CA SER A 146 -5.57 16.67 5.42
C SER A 146 -4.14 16.45 4.91
N MET A 147 -3.63 17.37 4.08
CA MET A 147 -2.23 17.36 3.67
C MET A 147 -1.31 17.77 4.83
N GLU A 148 -1.70 18.78 5.61
CA GLU A 148 -0.95 19.25 6.79
C GLU A 148 -0.77 18.14 7.83
N ASP A 149 -1.84 17.38 8.02
CA ASP A 149 -1.92 16.15 8.79
C ASP A 149 -0.86 15.10 8.34
N PHE A 150 -0.68 14.92 7.03
CA PHE A 150 0.36 14.05 6.46
C PHE A 150 1.77 14.63 6.63
N GLU A 151 1.96 15.94 6.44
CA GLU A 151 3.25 16.62 6.68
C GLU A 151 3.72 16.45 8.13
N ILE A 152 2.78 16.51 9.10
CA ILE A 152 3.06 16.25 10.51
C ILE A 152 3.53 14.80 10.73
N LEU A 153 2.89 13.82 10.09
CA LEU A 153 3.30 12.42 10.16
C LEU A 153 4.72 12.23 9.64
N VAL A 154 5.02 12.80 8.46
CA VAL A 154 6.35 12.72 7.84
C VAL A 154 7.41 13.34 8.75
N LYS A 155 7.16 14.52 9.30
CA LYS A 155 8.08 15.18 10.23
C LYS A 155 8.35 14.34 11.49
N LYS A 156 7.29 13.76 12.09
CA LYS A 156 7.45 12.89 13.27
C LYS A 156 8.21 11.61 12.95
N ALA A 157 8.00 11.04 11.77
CA ALA A 157 8.75 9.87 11.32
C ALA A 157 10.23 10.22 11.13
N GLU A 158 10.54 11.38 10.54
CA GLU A 158 11.90 11.90 10.40
C GLU A 158 12.59 12.09 11.75
N GLU A 159 11.91 12.68 12.74
CA GLU A 159 12.41 12.84 14.12
C GLU A 159 12.77 11.50 14.79
N LEU A 160 12.11 10.41 14.38
CA LEU A 160 12.36 9.04 14.84
C LEU A 160 13.32 8.25 13.94
N ASP A 161 13.89 8.89 12.91
CA ASP A 161 14.66 8.26 11.83
C ASP A 161 13.93 7.04 11.23
N ILE A 162 12.64 7.22 10.93
CA ILE A 162 11.79 6.30 10.17
C ILE A 162 11.54 6.93 8.80
N LYS A 163 11.89 6.23 7.72
CA LYS A 163 11.57 6.67 6.36
C LYS A 163 10.10 6.40 6.06
N VAL A 164 9.41 7.34 5.40
CA VAL A 164 8.03 7.14 4.93
C VAL A 164 8.07 6.88 3.44
N ILE A 165 7.40 5.81 3.01
CA ILE A 165 7.26 5.40 1.61
C ILE A 165 5.78 5.34 1.29
N LEU A 166 5.41 5.98 0.19
CA LEU A 166 4.05 5.95 -0.32
C LEU A 166 3.91 4.88 -1.39
N ASP A 167 2.85 4.10 -1.31
CA ASP A 167 2.44 3.22 -2.39
C ASP A 167 1.93 4.06 -3.56
N PHE A 168 2.60 3.96 -4.71
CA PHE A 168 2.31 4.75 -5.90
C PHE A 168 1.67 3.88 -6.97
N VAL A 169 0.52 4.31 -7.49
CA VAL A 169 -0.32 3.53 -8.42
C VAL A 169 -0.34 4.18 -9.82
N PRO A 170 0.69 4.00 -10.67
CA PRO A 170 0.78 4.70 -11.95
C PRO A 170 0.00 4.04 -13.09
N ASN A 171 -0.42 2.78 -12.93
CA ASN A 171 -0.98 1.98 -14.02
C ASN A 171 -2.36 2.49 -14.47
N HIS A 172 -3.16 2.98 -13.53
CA HIS A 172 -4.56 3.33 -13.75
C HIS A 172 -4.99 4.48 -12.85
N THR A 173 -6.12 5.10 -13.20
CA THR A 173 -6.82 6.08 -12.35
C THR A 173 -8.28 5.69 -12.19
N SER A 174 -8.96 6.33 -11.23
CA SER A 174 -10.40 6.24 -11.08
C SER A 174 -11.15 6.80 -12.29
N ASN A 175 -12.34 6.25 -12.59
CA ASN A 175 -13.31 6.86 -13.50
C ASN A 175 -13.81 8.23 -13.04
N GLU A 176 -13.60 8.59 -11.77
CA GLU A 176 -13.89 9.92 -11.21
C GLU A 176 -12.70 10.88 -11.31
N SER A 177 -11.55 10.44 -11.83
CA SER A 177 -10.41 11.32 -12.04
C SER A 177 -10.74 12.40 -13.06
N GLU A 178 -10.38 13.65 -12.74
CA GLU A 178 -10.54 14.78 -13.65
C GLU A 178 -9.86 14.51 -15.00
N TRP A 179 -8.72 13.81 -14.99
CA TRP A 179 -8.00 13.43 -16.21
C TRP A 179 -8.85 12.52 -17.09
N PHE A 180 -9.51 11.51 -16.50
CA PHE A 180 -10.35 10.59 -17.26
C PHE A 180 -11.60 11.28 -17.79
N ILE A 181 -12.24 12.11 -16.96
CA ILE A 181 -13.42 12.90 -17.37
C ILE A 181 -13.06 13.82 -18.55
N LYS A 182 -11.97 14.58 -18.46
CA LYS A 182 -11.50 15.43 -19.55
C LYS A 182 -11.13 14.64 -20.79
N SER A 183 -10.46 13.50 -20.62
CA SER A 183 -10.17 12.60 -21.74
C SER A 183 -11.44 12.09 -22.41
N MET A 184 -12.43 11.65 -21.63
CA MET A 184 -13.72 11.17 -22.12
C MET A 184 -14.44 12.24 -22.95
N HIS A 185 -14.30 13.53 -22.59
CA HIS A 185 -14.83 14.66 -23.34
C HIS A 185 -13.89 15.21 -24.43
N GLN A 186 -12.83 14.47 -24.77
CA GLN A 186 -11.87 14.80 -25.83
C GLN A 186 -11.15 16.15 -25.63
N ASP A 187 -10.92 16.55 -24.37
CA ASP A 187 -10.05 17.69 -24.07
C ASP A 187 -8.69 17.52 -24.77
N GLU A 188 -8.20 18.58 -25.43
CA GLU A 188 -7.01 18.52 -26.29
C GLU A 188 -5.77 17.97 -25.59
N TYR A 189 -5.61 18.27 -24.30
CA TYR A 189 -4.47 17.85 -23.49
C TYR A 189 -4.63 16.40 -23.01
N PHE A 190 -5.83 16.04 -22.53
CA PHE A 190 -6.09 14.72 -21.91
C PHE A 190 -6.59 13.63 -22.87
N LYS A 191 -7.05 13.98 -24.09
CA LYS A 191 -7.75 13.05 -25.01
C LYS A 191 -7.02 11.76 -25.33
N ASN A 192 -5.69 11.76 -25.22
CA ASN A 192 -4.83 10.61 -25.51
C ASN A 192 -4.21 9.95 -24.27
N TRP A 193 -4.54 10.41 -23.07
CA TRP A 193 -3.95 9.90 -21.83
C TRP A 193 -4.39 8.47 -21.47
N TYR A 194 -5.54 8.04 -21.98
CA TYR A 194 -6.09 6.71 -21.75
C TYR A 194 -6.17 5.93 -23.05
N ILE A 195 -6.31 4.61 -22.94
CA ILE A 195 -6.43 3.73 -24.10
C ILE A 195 -7.89 3.68 -24.53
N TRP A 196 -8.17 4.36 -25.64
CA TRP A 196 -9.47 4.41 -26.30
C TRP A 196 -9.41 3.64 -27.61
N GLU A 197 -10.39 2.79 -27.85
CA GLU A 197 -10.49 2.02 -29.09
C GLU A 197 -11.91 1.95 -29.61
N ASN A 198 -12.02 1.90 -30.93
CA ASN A 198 -13.29 1.58 -31.57
C ASN A 198 -13.59 0.10 -31.38
N GLY A 199 -14.83 -0.20 -30.99
CA GLY A 199 -15.32 -1.58 -31.04
C GLY A 199 -15.67 -2.01 -32.46
N HIS A 200 -16.39 -3.12 -32.55
CA HIS A 200 -17.02 -3.58 -33.80
C HIS A 200 -18.50 -3.92 -33.56
N LEU A 201 -19.29 -3.99 -34.62
CA LEU A 201 -20.65 -4.51 -34.54
C LEU A 201 -20.62 -6.01 -34.80
N ASP A 202 -21.35 -6.79 -33.98
CA ASP A 202 -21.59 -8.19 -34.29
C ASP A 202 -22.69 -8.35 -35.35
N ALA A 203 -22.97 -9.60 -35.74
CA ALA A 203 -23.99 -9.93 -36.74
C ALA A 203 -25.41 -9.47 -36.36
N SER A 204 -25.66 -9.17 -35.08
CA SER A 204 -26.94 -8.63 -34.58
C SER A 204 -26.97 -7.10 -34.55
N GLY A 205 -25.88 -6.44 -34.95
CA GLY A 205 -25.73 -4.99 -34.85
C GLY A 205 -25.40 -4.50 -33.43
N GLN A 206 -25.06 -5.40 -32.50
CA GLN A 206 -24.67 -5.02 -31.15
C GLN A 206 -23.20 -4.64 -31.12
N ARG A 207 -22.88 -3.53 -30.43
CA ARG A 207 -21.51 -3.07 -30.24
C ARG A 207 -20.74 -4.00 -29.31
N ARG A 208 -19.55 -4.42 -29.76
CA ARG A 208 -18.63 -5.34 -29.08
C ARG A 208 -17.26 -4.69 -28.88
N PRO A 209 -16.53 -5.07 -27.83
CA PRO A 209 -15.19 -4.54 -27.57
C PRO A 209 -14.21 -4.88 -28.72
N PRO A 210 -13.09 -4.15 -28.85
CA PRO A 210 -12.13 -4.33 -29.93
C PRO A 210 -11.48 -5.72 -29.95
N ASN A 211 -11.37 -6.38 -28.80
CA ASN A 211 -10.83 -7.73 -28.67
C ASN A 211 -11.48 -8.49 -27.49
N ASN A 212 -11.03 -9.72 -27.26
CA ASN A 212 -11.54 -10.62 -26.22
C ASN A 212 -10.71 -10.60 -24.92
N TRP A 213 -9.96 -9.52 -24.64
CA TRP A 213 -9.18 -9.43 -23.40
C TRP A 213 -10.09 -9.44 -22.16
N ILE A 214 -9.63 -10.17 -21.14
CA ILE A 214 -10.37 -10.44 -19.91
C ILE A 214 -9.58 -9.84 -18.75
N SER A 215 -10.25 -9.05 -17.91
CA SER A 215 -9.71 -8.54 -16.64
C SER A 215 -9.48 -9.70 -15.65
N PRO A 216 -8.54 -9.61 -14.69
CA PRO A 216 -8.38 -10.61 -13.63
C PRO A 216 -9.69 -10.93 -12.87
N PHE A 217 -10.64 -9.98 -12.85
CA PHE A 217 -11.98 -10.16 -12.27
C PHE A 217 -12.98 -10.88 -13.21
N ARG A 218 -12.48 -11.55 -14.26
CA ARG A 218 -13.22 -12.43 -15.19
C ARG A 218 -14.37 -11.77 -15.97
N LYS A 219 -14.29 -10.46 -16.19
CA LYS A 219 -15.14 -9.69 -17.10
C LYS A 219 -14.33 -9.17 -18.28
N SER A 220 -14.99 -8.62 -19.30
CA SER A 220 -14.32 -7.86 -20.37
C SER A 220 -13.37 -6.83 -19.75
N ALA A 221 -12.16 -6.69 -20.31
CA ALA A 221 -11.23 -5.61 -19.97
C ALA A 221 -11.64 -4.26 -20.58
N TRP A 222 -12.71 -4.24 -21.37
CA TRP A 222 -13.20 -3.07 -22.07
C TRP A 222 -14.59 -2.69 -21.59
N SER A 223 -14.77 -1.39 -21.35
CA SER A 223 -16.07 -0.77 -21.05
C SER A 223 -16.37 0.33 -22.07
N TYR A 224 -17.64 0.48 -22.41
CA TYR A 224 -18.08 1.44 -23.43
C TYR A 224 -18.43 2.79 -22.81
N ALA A 225 -17.95 3.89 -23.39
CA ALA A 225 -18.29 5.25 -23.01
C ALA A 225 -19.20 5.90 -24.08
N PRO A 226 -20.51 6.06 -23.81
CA PRO A 226 -21.44 6.65 -24.77
C PRO A 226 -21.08 8.09 -25.17
N SER A 227 -20.51 8.87 -24.24
CA SER A 227 -20.09 10.26 -24.46
C SER A 227 -18.97 10.42 -25.50
N ARG A 228 -18.15 9.38 -25.69
CA ARG A 228 -17.04 9.37 -26.64
C ARG A 228 -17.27 8.43 -27.84
N ASP A 229 -18.34 7.62 -27.81
CA ASP A 229 -18.64 6.55 -28.77
C ASP A 229 -17.50 5.50 -28.91
N GLN A 230 -16.72 5.30 -27.85
CA GLN A 230 -15.53 4.43 -27.85
C GLN A 230 -15.50 3.52 -26.62
N PHE A 231 -14.71 2.45 -26.70
CA PHE A 231 -14.35 1.65 -25.53
C PHE A 231 -13.11 2.22 -24.87
N TYR A 232 -13.07 2.19 -23.55
CA TYR A 232 -11.85 2.41 -22.77
C TYR A 232 -11.38 1.09 -22.15
N LEU A 233 -10.06 0.94 -22.06
CA LEU A 233 -9.43 -0.21 -21.44
C LEU A 233 -9.32 -0.02 -19.92
N HIS A 234 -9.66 -1.06 -19.18
CA HIS A 234 -9.40 -1.19 -17.75
C HIS A 234 -8.80 -2.58 -17.50
N GLN A 235 -7.68 -2.63 -16.77
CA GLN A 235 -7.06 -3.91 -16.45
C GLN A 235 -7.77 -4.60 -15.30
N PHE A 236 -8.28 -3.83 -14.33
CA PHE A 236 -8.88 -4.29 -13.10
C PHE A 236 -10.41 -4.12 -13.18
N GLU A 237 -11.01 -3.41 -12.23
CA GLU A 237 -12.44 -3.06 -12.29
C GLU A 237 -12.70 -1.96 -13.33
N HIS A 238 -13.95 -1.85 -13.76
CA HIS A 238 -14.38 -0.87 -14.78
C HIS A 238 -14.16 0.59 -14.38
N ASN A 239 -14.01 0.86 -13.08
CA ASN A 239 -13.67 2.15 -12.51
C ASN A 239 -12.16 2.40 -12.39
N GLN A 240 -11.30 1.48 -12.83
CA GLN A 240 -9.83 1.61 -12.83
C GLN A 240 -9.29 1.66 -14.27
N ILE A 241 -9.30 2.85 -14.87
CA ILE A 241 -9.01 3.04 -16.29
C ILE A 241 -7.51 3.05 -16.52
N LEU A 242 -7.07 2.22 -17.47
CA LEU A 242 -5.67 2.08 -17.82
C LEU A 242 -5.13 3.36 -18.45
N VAL A 243 -4.06 3.88 -17.86
CA VAL A 243 -3.31 5.00 -18.39
C VAL A 243 -2.45 4.53 -19.57
N GLY A 244 -2.54 5.23 -20.69
CA GLY A 244 -1.80 4.92 -21.92
C GLY A 244 -0.41 5.55 -21.95
N LYS A 245 0.45 5.09 -22.88
CA LYS A 245 1.83 5.59 -23.06
C LYS A 245 1.95 7.09 -23.38
N ARG A 246 0.84 7.72 -23.80
CA ARG A 246 0.77 9.15 -24.13
C ARG A 246 0.35 10.01 -22.94
N CYS A 247 0.03 9.41 -21.80
CA CYS A 247 -0.06 10.16 -20.56
C CYS A 247 1.35 10.66 -20.23
N SER A 248 1.52 11.97 -20.31
CA SER A 248 2.70 12.65 -19.83
C SER A 248 2.60 12.73 -18.32
N TRP A 249 3.06 11.68 -17.64
CA TRP A 249 3.64 11.84 -16.33
C TRP A 249 4.94 12.63 -16.48
N ASP A 250 4.81 13.91 -16.84
CA ASP A 250 5.97 14.76 -17.04
C ASP A 250 6.64 15.09 -15.70
N GLU A 251 7.85 15.62 -15.77
CA GLU A 251 8.58 16.08 -14.59
C GLU A 251 7.77 17.11 -13.77
N ASP A 252 6.83 17.84 -14.40
CA ASP A 252 5.97 18.80 -13.71
C ASP A 252 4.90 18.09 -12.84
N GLN A 253 4.27 17.03 -13.33
CA GLN A 253 3.33 16.24 -12.51
C GLN A 253 4.06 15.50 -11.37
N PHE A 254 5.25 14.94 -11.61
CA PHE A 254 6.03 14.25 -10.58
C PHE A 254 6.67 15.21 -9.56
N SER A 255 7.17 16.37 -9.99
CA SER A 255 7.73 17.36 -9.06
C SER A 255 6.67 17.93 -8.12
N LYS A 256 5.40 17.96 -8.54
CA LYS A 256 4.27 18.28 -7.66
C LYS A 256 3.93 17.18 -6.64
N LEU A 257 4.41 15.95 -6.85
CA LEU A 257 4.22 14.82 -5.93
C LEU A 257 5.43 14.62 -5.00
N SER A 258 6.61 15.17 -5.35
CA SER A 258 7.76 15.21 -4.45
C SER A 258 7.58 16.33 -3.44
N ILE A 259 7.35 15.96 -2.18
CA ILE A 259 7.41 16.86 -1.02
C ILE A 259 8.89 17.02 -0.61
#